data_AF-A0A6P2QV84-F1
#
_entry.id   AF-A0A6P2QV84-F1
#
_cell.length_a   1.000
_cell.length_b   1.000
_cell.length_c   1.000
_cell.angle_alpha   90.00
_cell.angle_beta   90.00
_cell.angle_gamma   90.00
#
_symmetry.space_group_name_H-M   'P 1'
#
loop_
_entity.id
_entity.type
_entity.pdbx_description
1 polymer ?
#
loop_
_entity_poly.entity_id
_entity_poly.type
_entity_poly.pdbx_seq_one_letter_code
_entity_poly.pdbx_strand_id
1 'polypeptide(L)'
;MRRIRPHAARTALARARAAAHDAGIAALTAEVETAARVLDTPAARLIARGTSRLVLLDDVEALLASNALIVDACRYAVRDARTTVSLARRPVLFVLARMLGEASPGDVSRNALVAAAFRAKHADESHRARLRVEIGRLRAMLRPVANITATRDGFALEPLGAREAVVLARPVDDRHAAVLALLADGEAWSSSALALALGASQRTVQRALDALADANKVQALGRGRARRWMMPPLPGFATTLLLPAPLPGD
;
A
#
# COMPACT_ATOMS: atom_id res chain seq x y z
N MET A 1 -4.16 7.22 -14.18
CA MET A 1 -4.30 7.45 -12.73
C MET A 1 -5.39 6.51 -12.18
N ARG A 2 -5.04 5.45 -11.41
CA ARG A 2 -6.01 4.47 -10.88
C ARG A 2 -6.82 5.08 -9.73
N ARG A 3 -8.12 5.34 -9.95
CA ARG A 3 -9.09 5.81 -8.95
C ARG A 3 -9.78 4.61 -8.30
N ILE A 4 -9.96 4.66 -6.98
CA ILE A 4 -10.74 3.66 -6.23
C ILE A 4 -12.21 4.07 -6.41
N ARG A 5 -13.01 3.24 -7.08
CA ARG A 5 -14.46 3.42 -7.31
C ARG A 5 -15.20 2.09 -7.11
N PRO A 6 -15.17 1.50 -5.91
CA PRO A 6 -15.70 0.17 -5.67
C PRO A 6 -17.21 0.10 -5.89
N HIS A 7 -17.98 1.15 -5.56
CA HIS A 7 -19.41 1.16 -5.85
C HIS A 7 -19.72 1.02 -7.35
N ALA A 8 -18.98 1.74 -8.20
CA ALA A 8 -19.12 1.63 -9.65
C ALA A 8 -18.70 0.24 -10.16
N ALA A 9 -17.64 -0.34 -9.58
CA ALA A 9 -17.19 -1.69 -9.90
C ALA A 9 -18.24 -2.75 -9.53
N ARG A 10 -18.83 -2.66 -8.33
CA ARG A 10 -19.92 -3.55 -7.88
C ARG A 10 -21.14 -3.43 -8.78
N THR A 11 -21.53 -2.21 -9.15
CA THR A 11 -22.66 -1.97 -10.06
C THR A 11 -22.40 -2.53 -11.46
N ALA A 12 -21.16 -2.48 -11.94
CA ALA A 12 -20.77 -3.11 -13.21
C ALA A 12 -20.82 -4.64 -13.12
N LEU A 13 -20.31 -5.23 -12.04
CA LEU A 13 -20.33 -6.69 -11.83
C LEU A 13 -21.75 -7.22 -11.64
N ALA A 14 -22.64 -6.49 -10.96
CA ALA A 14 -24.05 -6.86 -10.84
C ALA A 14 -24.74 -6.94 -12.21
N ARG A 15 -24.47 -5.96 -13.09
CA ARG A 15 -24.96 -5.97 -14.48
C ARG A 15 -24.36 -7.12 -15.29
N ALA A 16 -23.06 -7.38 -15.14
CA ALA A 16 -22.40 -8.50 -15.81
C ALA A 16 -22.97 -9.85 -15.34
N ARG A 17 -23.32 -9.98 -14.07
CA ARG A 17 -23.94 -11.19 -13.48
C ARG A 17 -25.30 -11.47 -14.09
N ALA A 18 -26.14 -10.44 -14.21
CA ALA A 18 -27.44 -10.56 -14.86
C ALA A 18 -27.29 -11.00 -16.33
N ALA A 19 -26.41 -10.34 -17.09
CA ALA A 19 -26.16 -10.69 -18.48
C ALA A 19 -25.58 -12.11 -18.67
N ALA A 20 -24.67 -12.55 -17.80
CA ALA A 20 -24.10 -13.90 -17.84
C ALA A 20 -25.16 -14.98 -17.52
N HIS A 21 -26.08 -14.69 -16.60
CA HIS A 21 -27.20 -15.54 -16.28
C HIS A 21 -28.19 -15.63 -17.44
N ASP A 22 -28.57 -14.50 -18.04
CA ASP A 22 -29.48 -14.45 -19.19
C ASP A 22 -28.91 -15.19 -20.41
N ALA A 23 -27.58 -15.13 -20.60
CA ALA A 23 -26.90 -15.86 -21.66
C ALA A 23 -26.77 -17.37 -21.37
N GLY A 24 -26.99 -17.83 -20.14
CA GLY A 24 -26.87 -19.23 -19.74
C GLY A 24 -25.45 -19.80 -19.80
N ILE A 25 -24.41 -18.95 -19.85
CA ILE A 25 -23.02 -19.39 -20.01
C ILE A 25 -22.39 -19.59 -18.63
N ALA A 26 -22.23 -20.85 -18.22
CA ALA A 26 -21.69 -21.22 -16.91
C ALA A 26 -20.28 -20.66 -16.66
N ALA A 27 -19.42 -20.65 -17.68
CA ALA A 27 -18.06 -20.11 -17.57
C ALA A 27 -18.06 -18.61 -17.23
N LEU A 28 -18.90 -17.81 -17.92
CA LEU A 28 -19.02 -16.37 -17.66
C LEU A 28 -19.60 -16.09 -16.28
N THR A 29 -20.56 -16.90 -15.84
CA THR A 29 -21.11 -16.80 -14.48
C THR A 29 -20.01 -17.02 -13.44
N ALA A 30 -19.21 -18.09 -13.58
CA ALA A 30 -18.11 -18.38 -12.67
C ALA A 30 -17.02 -17.29 -12.66
N GLU A 31 -16.75 -16.68 -13.82
CA GLU A 31 -15.82 -15.56 -13.97
C GLU A 31 -16.32 -14.31 -13.23
N VAL A 32 -17.58 -13.91 -13.45
CA VAL A 32 -18.18 -12.76 -12.76
C VAL A 32 -18.26 -12.99 -11.24
N GLU A 33 -18.58 -14.21 -10.79
CA GLU A 33 -18.53 -14.56 -9.37
C GLU A 33 -17.14 -14.39 -8.77
N THR A 34 -16.11 -14.81 -9.51
CA THR A 34 -14.74 -14.69 -9.02
C THR A 34 -14.31 -13.23 -8.95
N ALA A 35 -14.70 -12.42 -9.94
CA ALA A 35 -14.49 -10.99 -9.91
C ALA A 35 -15.18 -10.29 -8.75
N ALA A 36 -16.41 -10.70 -8.43
CA ALA A 36 -17.14 -10.18 -7.28
C ALA A 36 -16.41 -10.51 -5.97
N ARG A 37 -15.95 -11.76 -5.80
CA ARG A 37 -15.20 -12.18 -4.60
C ARG A 37 -13.94 -11.35 -4.34
N VAL A 38 -13.26 -10.87 -5.39
CA VAL A 38 -12.07 -10.01 -5.23
C VAL A 38 -12.42 -8.70 -4.52
N LEU A 39 -13.60 -8.11 -4.79
CA LEU A 39 -14.03 -6.89 -4.11
C LEU A 39 -14.37 -7.10 -2.63
N ASP A 40 -14.62 -8.35 -2.23
CA ASP A 40 -14.92 -8.74 -0.85
C ASP A 40 -13.68 -9.17 -0.07
N THR A 41 -12.50 -9.10 -0.70
CA THR A 41 -11.22 -9.32 0.00
C THR A 41 -10.77 -8.04 0.74
N PRO A 42 -10.09 -8.18 1.90
CA PRO A 42 -9.50 -7.06 2.61
C PRO A 42 -8.57 -6.21 1.72
N ALA A 43 -8.93 -4.95 1.55
CA ALA A 43 -8.20 -4.00 0.70
C ALA A 43 -7.05 -3.32 1.45
N ALA A 44 -7.23 -3.12 2.77
CA ALA A 44 -6.28 -2.44 3.62
C ALA A 44 -6.46 -2.85 5.08
N ARG A 45 -5.56 -2.34 5.92
CA ARG A 45 -5.65 -2.41 7.38
C ARG A 45 -5.74 -1.01 7.93
N LEU A 46 -6.81 -0.71 8.66
CA LEU A 46 -6.99 0.58 9.31
C LEU A 46 -6.43 0.49 10.73
N ILE A 47 -5.53 1.41 11.07
CA ILE A 47 -4.93 1.54 12.40
C ILE A 47 -5.37 2.88 12.98
N ALA A 48 -5.99 2.84 14.16
CA ALA A 48 -6.46 4.02 14.87
C ALA A 48 -6.48 3.74 16.38
N ARG A 49 -5.97 4.68 17.20
CA ARG A 49 -5.98 4.59 18.67
C ARG A 49 -5.46 3.26 19.22
N GLY A 50 -4.39 2.72 18.64
CA GLY A 50 -3.80 1.43 19.03
C GLY A 50 -4.61 0.19 18.61
N THR A 51 -5.76 0.36 17.95
CA THR A 51 -6.53 -0.74 17.37
C THR A 51 -6.20 -0.91 15.89
N SER A 52 -6.31 -2.15 15.40
CA SER A 52 -6.01 -2.50 14.01
C SER A 52 -7.07 -3.45 13.48
N ARG A 53 -7.70 -3.12 12.35
CA ARG A 53 -8.71 -3.95 11.70
C ARG A 53 -8.55 -4.00 10.19
N LEU A 54 -8.91 -5.13 9.59
CA LEU A 54 -9.00 -5.24 8.14
C LEU A 54 -10.22 -4.46 7.63
N VAL A 55 -10.08 -3.82 6.47
CA VAL A 55 -11.12 -3.00 5.84
C VAL A 55 -11.27 -3.38 4.37
N LEU A 56 -12.51 -3.38 3.89
CA LEU A 56 -12.85 -3.68 2.50
C LEU A 56 -12.67 -2.43 1.62
N LEU A 57 -12.80 -2.59 0.29
CA LEU A 57 -12.70 -1.46 -0.62
C LEU A 57 -13.75 -0.37 -0.34
N ASP A 58 -14.96 -0.75 0.04
CA ASP A 58 -16.05 0.21 0.35
C ASP A 58 -15.72 1.03 1.61
N ASP A 59 -15.17 0.39 2.64
CA ASP A 59 -14.68 1.08 3.84
C ASP A 59 -13.57 2.08 3.49
N VAL A 60 -12.68 1.73 2.57
CA VAL A 60 -11.61 2.62 2.11
C VAL A 60 -12.20 3.81 1.34
N GLU A 61 -13.19 3.60 0.47
CA GLU A 61 -13.87 4.70 -0.22
C GLU A 61 -14.57 5.64 0.76
N ALA A 62 -15.34 5.07 1.71
CA ALA A 62 -16.00 5.84 2.76
C ALA A 62 -15.00 6.62 3.63
N LEU A 63 -13.87 5.99 3.99
CA LEU A 63 -12.82 6.64 4.75
C LEU A 63 -12.18 7.80 3.97
N LEU A 64 -11.87 7.60 2.69
CA LEU A 64 -11.29 8.63 1.84
C LEU A 64 -12.24 9.82 1.60
N ALA A 65 -13.56 9.59 1.70
CA ALA A 65 -14.59 10.63 1.64
C ALA A 65 -14.88 11.27 3.02
N SER A 66 -14.42 10.66 4.11
CA SER A 66 -14.63 11.16 5.47
C SER A 66 -13.80 12.41 5.76
N ASN A 67 -14.07 13.04 6.91
CA ASN A 67 -13.32 14.18 7.40
C ASN A 67 -12.06 13.77 8.22
N ALA A 68 -11.63 12.51 8.17
CA ALA A 68 -10.44 12.05 8.88
C ALA A 68 -9.14 12.55 8.21
N LEU A 69 -8.06 12.67 9.00
CA LEU A 69 -6.71 12.79 8.48
C LEU A 69 -6.15 11.37 8.27
N ILE A 70 -5.80 11.04 7.04
CA ILE A 70 -5.38 9.69 6.66
C ILE A 70 -3.89 9.72 6.33
N VAL A 71 -3.10 8.92 7.04
CA VAL A 71 -1.75 8.56 6.63
C VAL A 71 -1.83 7.28 5.80
N ASP A 72 -1.70 7.42 4.48
CA ASP A 72 -1.85 6.35 3.50
C ASP A 72 -0.49 5.71 3.19
N ALA A 73 -0.25 4.52 3.76
CA ALA A 73 0.95 3.72 3.52
C ALA A 73 0.91 2.91 2.22
N CYS A 74 -0.26 2.81 1.58
CA CYS A 74 -0.37 2.23 0.25
C CYS A 74 0.16 3.22 -0.81
N ARG A 75 -0.01 4.53 -0.58
CA ARG A 75 0.38 5.60 -1.52
C ARG A 75 1.53 6.48 -1.05
N TYR A 76 2.06 6.25 0.15
CA TYR A 76 3.07 7.10 0.79
C TYR A 76 2.66 8.57 0.84
N ALA A 77 1.45 8.84 1.33
CA ALA A 77 0.89 10.19 1.39
C ALA A 77 0.17 10.45 2.71
N VAL A 78 0.02 11.73 3.06
CA VAL A 78 -0.88 12.18 4.13
C VAL A 78 -1.97 13.02 3.49
N ARG A 79 -3.23 12.77 3.82
CA ARG A 79 -4.35 13.44 3.16
C ARG A 79 -5.53 13.69 4.08
N ASP A 80 -6.30 14.72 3.75
CA ASP A 80 -7.68 14.87 4.19
C ASP A 80 -8.61 14.78 2.96
N ALA A 81 -9.88 15.13 3.12
CA ALA A 81 -10.86 15.15 2.03
C ALA A 81 -10.50 16.12 0.88
N ARG A 82 -9.71 17.18 1.15
CA ARG A 82 -9.44 18.28 0.20
C ARG A 82 -8.03 18.28 -0.36
N THR A 83 -7.06 17.83 0.42
CA THR A 83 -5.64 18.00 0.17
C THR A 83 -4.91 16.68 0.34
N THR A 84 -3.98 16.40 -0.58
CA THR A 84 -3.08 15.25 -0.49
C THR A 84 -1.63 15.72 -0.55
N VAL A 85 -0.85 15.38 0.46
CA VAL A 85 0.59 15.65 0.56
C VAL A 85 1.36 14.37 0.28
N SER A 86 2.07 14.33 -0.86
CA SER A 86 2.88 13.16 -1.23
C SER A 86 4.22 13.13 -0.51
N LEU A 87 4.55 11.99 0.10
CA LEU A 87 5.82 11.68 0.76
C LEU A 87 6.56 10.51 0.07
N ALA A 88 6.13 10.09 -1.13
CA ALA A 88 6.65 8.92 -1.82
C ALA A 88 8.17 8.92 -2.07
N ARG A 89 8.75 10.11 -2.31
CA ARG A 89 10.20 10.29 -2.49
C ARG A 89 10.95 10.67 -1.20
N ARG A 90 10.26 10.58 -0.04
CA ARG A 90 10.73 11.09 1.25
C ARG A 90 10.49 10.03 2.33
N PRO A 91 11.16 8.86 2.26
CA PRO A 91 10.86 7.71 3.10
C PRO A 91 11.00 8.01 4.60
N VAL A 92 12.00 8.81 4.99
CA VAL A 92 12.18 9.23 6.39
C VAL A 92 10.98 10.04 6.89
N LEU A 93 10.52 11.02 6.11
CA LEU A 93 9.36 11.84 6.48
C LEU A 93 8.09 11.00 6.55
N PHE A 94 7.93 10.03 5.65
CA PHE A 94 6.80 9.12 5.68
C PHE A 94 6.81 8.22 6.93
N VAL A 95 7.97 7.68 7.32
CA VAL A 95 8.10 6.89 8.56
C VAL A 95 7.68 7.72 9.77
N LEU A 96 8.16 8.96 9.88
CA LEU A 96 7.78 9.86 10.97
C LEU A 96 6.26 10.16 10.96
N ALA A 97 5.69 10.49 9.80
CA ALA A 97 4.25 10.75 9.67
C ALA A 97 3.40 9.54 10.06
N ARG A 98 3.81 8.33 9.64
CA ARG A 98 3.14 7.07 10.00
C ARG A 98 3.16 6.85 11.51
N MET A 99 4.32 6.96 12.15
CA MET A 99 4.43 6.74 13.60
C MET A 99 3.56 7.73 14.40
N LEU A 100 3.61 9.02 14.03
CA LEU A 100 2.80 10.03 14.71
C LEU A 100 1.30 9.82 14.45
N GLY A 101 0.93 9.36 13.26
CA GLY A 101 -0.45 9.00 12.92
C GLY A 101 -0.97 7.80 13.69
N GLU A 102 -0.15 6.75 13.86
CA GLU A 102 -0.53 5.55 14.63
C GLU A 102 -0.70 5.84 16.13
N ALA A 103 0.09 6.77 16.68
CA ALA A 103 0.05 7.16 18.09
C ALA A 103 -1.05 8.18 18.42
N SER A 104 -1.58 8.89 17.42
CA SER A 104 -2.58 9.94 17.62
C SER A 104 -3.82 9.42 18.37
N PRO A 105 -4.37 10.18 19.35
CA PRO A 105 -4.00 11.56 19.73
C PRO A 105 -2.79 11.68 20.67
N GLY A 106 -2.15 10.56 21.02
CA GLY A 106 -0.93 10.53 21.83
C GLY A 106 0.33 10.96 21.07
N ASP A 107 1.44 11.00 21.79
CA ASP A 107 2.74 11.40 21.27
C ASP A 107 3.70 10.20 21.09
N VAL A 108 4.75 10.42 20.32
CA VAL A 108 5.83 9.45 20.10
C VAL A 108 7.13 10.03 20.63
N SER A 109 7.83 9.27 21.47
CA SER A 109 9.09 9.69 22.05
C SER A 109 10.18 9.95 21.00
N ARG A 110 11.08 10.89 21.27
CA ARG A 110 12.22 11.21 20.37
C ARG A 110 13.08 9.98 20.07
N ASN A 111 13.30 9.13 21.07
CA ASN A 111 14.11 7.92 20.92
C ASN A 111 13.43 6.90 19.99
N ALA A 112 12.11 6.70 20.11
CA ALA A 112 11.36 5.82 19.22
C ALA A 112 11.39 6.33 17.76
N LEU A 113 11.22 7.64 17.56
CA LEU A 113 11.30 8.26 16.24
C LEU A 113 12.69 8.11 15.62
N VAL A 114 13.76 8.30 16.40
CA VAL A 114 15.14 8.09 15.93
C VAL A 114 15.37 6.63 15.53
N ALA A 115 14.97 5.69 16.38
CA ALA A 115 15.19 4.26 16.15
C ALA A 115 14.51 3.80 14.86
N ALA A 116 13.27 4.22 14.62
CA ALA A 116 12.51 3.84 13.43
C ALA A 116 12.98 4.56 12.16
N ALA A 117 13.17 5.88 12.21
CA ALA A 117 13.43 6.69 11.02
C ALA A 117 14.88 6.56 10.51
N PHE A 118 15.84 6.36 11.42
CA PHE A 118 17.26 6.29 11.08
C PHE A 118 17.85 4.87 11.22
N ARG A 119 17.04 3.88 11.63
CA ARG A 119 17.46 2.50 11.88
C ARG A 119 18.66 2.40 12.85
N ALA A 120 18.79 3.38 13.75
CA ALA A 120 19.86 3.45 14.72
C ALA A 120 19.48 2.68 16.00
N LYS A 121 20.41 1.90 16.56
CA LYS A 121 20.20 1.18 17.83
C LYS A 121 20.17 2.13 19.04
N HIS A 122 20.90 3.25 18.98
CA HIS A 122 20.98 4.24 20.05
C HIS A 122 20.92 5.66 19.46
N ALA A 123 20.18 6.56 20.14
CA ALA A 123 20.06 7.96 19.76
C ALA A 123 21.23 8.78 20.34
N ASP A 124 22.20 9.13 19.51
CA ASP A 124 23.22 10.13 19.85
C ASP A 124 22.72 11.57 19.56
N GLU A 125 23.54 12.59 19.88
CA GLU A 125 23.17 13.99 19.64
C GLU A 125 23.01 14.30 18.15
N SER A 126 23.79 13.66 17.28
CA SER A 126 23.68 13.81 15.83
C SER A 126 22.33 13.33 15.31
N HIS A 127 21.83 12.19 15.81
CA HIS A 127 20.50 11.69 15.50
C HIS A 127 19.41 12.63 16.02
N ARG A 128 19.58 13.22 17.22
CA ARG A 128 18.63 14.21 17.75
C ARG A 128 18.60 15.49 16.91
N ALA A 129 19.75 16.00 16.50
CA ALA A 129 19.83 17.14 15.59
C ALA A 129 19.16 16.83 14.25
N ARG A 130 19.44 15.66 13.67
CA ARG A 130 18.80 15.22 12.43
C ARG A 130 17.29 15.07 12.57
N LEU A 131 16.80 14.50 13.68
CA LEU A 131 15.37 14.38 13.95
C LEU A 131 14.69 15.76 13.94
N ARG A 132 15.28 16.76 14.60
CA ARG A 132 14.74 18.13 14.62
C ARG A 132 14.58 18.70 13.21
N VAL A 133 15.57 18.49 12.33
CA VAL A 133 15.52 18.92 10.93
C VAL A 133 14.40 18.21 10.17
N GLU A 134 14.30 16.89 10.29
CA GLU A 134 13.27 16.12 9.56
C GLU A 134 11.85 16.43 10.08
N ILE A 135 11.67 16.66 11.38
CA ILE A 135 10.40 17.14 11.95
C ILE A 135 10.06 18.54 11.41
N GLY A 136 11.05 19.44 11.30
CA GLY A 136 10.85 20.77 10.70
C GLY A 136 10.39 20.69 9.25
N ARG A 137 11.01 19.80 8.45
CA ARG A 137 10.59 19.55 7.06
C ARG A 137 9.19 18.93 6.99
N LEU A 138 8.90 17.96 7.85
CA LEU A 138 7.58 17.33 7.90
C LEU A 138 6.50 18.34 8.27
N ARG A 139 6.74 19.21 9.26
CA ARG A 139 5.85 20.33 9.62
C ARG A 139 5.55 21.22 8.43
N ALA A 140 6.59 21.63 7.69
CA ALA A 140 6.43 22.49 6.53
C ALA A 140 5.53 21.84 5.46
N MET A 141 5.69 20.53 5.23
CA MET A 141 4.90 19.79 4.25
C MET A 141 3.47 19.52 4.71
N LEU A 142 3.26 19.21 5.99
CA LEU A 142 1.94 18.86 6.53
C LEU A 142 1.12 20.09 6.94
N ARG A 143 1.68 21.29 6.94
CA ARG A 143 0.99 22.56 7.26
C ARG A 143 -0.43 22.69 6.67
N PRO A 144 -0.76 22.21 5.45
CA PRO A 144 -2.12 22.31 4.92
C PRO A 144 -3.13 21.35 5.55
N VAL A 145 -2.69 20.30 6.25
CA VAL A 145 -3.54 19.18 6.71
C VAL A 145 -3.41 18.86 8.20
N ALA A 146 -2.25 19.13 8.82
CA ALA A 146 -1.99 18.82 10.23
C ALA A 146 -0.87 19.67 10.83
N ASN A 147 -0.92 19.85 12.14
CA ASN A 147 0.17 20.37 12.96
C ASN A 147 0.98 19.22 13.57
N ILE A 148 2.27 19.47 13.84
CA ILE A 148 3.10 18.58 14.66
C ILE A 148 3.60 19.37 15.85
N THR A 149 3.11 19.07 17.04
CA THR A 149 3.47 19.76 18.28
C THR A 149 4.59 19.02 19.01
N ALA A 150 5.46 19.76 19.68
CA ALA A 150 6.48 19.16 20.53
C ALA A 150 5.88 18.87 21.91
N THR A 151 6.10 17.67 22.43
CA THR A 151 5.71 17.30 23.79
C THR A 151 6.94 17.26 24.70
N ARG A 152 6.72 16.95 25.98
CA ARG A 152 7.81 16.77 26.97
C ARG A 152 8.86 15.79 26.42
N ASP A 153 8.43 14.62 25.95
CA ASP A 153 9.33 13.53 25.58
C ASP A 153 9.42 13.28 24.06
N GLY A 154 8.62 13.97 23.26
CA GLY A 154 8.36 13.57 21.88
C GLY A 154 7.72 14.63 20.99
N PHE A 155 6.90 14.14 20.08
CA PHE A 155 6.07 14.92 19.17
C PHE A 155 4.70 14.26 19.00
N ALA A 156 3.66 15.05 18.78
CA ALA A 156 2.30 14.58 18.50
C ALA A 156 1.82 15.12 17.14
N LEU A 157 0.97 14.36 16.46
CA LEU A 157 0.28 14.80 15.24
C LEU A 157 -1.13 15.25 15.58
N GLU A 158 -1.42 16.50 15.23
CA GLU A 158 -2.70 17.16 15.47
C GLU A 158 -3.34 17.49 14.12
N PRO A 159 -4.39 16.77 13.69
CA PRO A 159 -5.16 17.12 12.51
C PRO A 159 -5.70 18.55 12.58
N LEU A 160 -5.76 19.26 11.45
CA LEU A 160 -6.40 20.57 11.42
C LEU A 160 -7.93 20.42 11.52
N GLY A 161 -8.50 20.94 12.61
CA GLY A 161 -9.91 20.81 12.97
C GLY A 161 -10.18 19.64 13.91
N ALA A 162 -11.44 19.41 14.29
CA ALA A 162 -11.83 18.27 15.14
C ALA A 162 -11.90 16.96 14.34
N ARG A 163 -10.76 16.55 13.78
CA ARG A 163 -10.62 15.36 12.92
C ARG A 163 -9.83 14.28 13.63
N GLU A 164 -10.20 13.03 13.41
CA GLU A 164 -9.39 11.89 13.86
C GLU A 164 -8.26 11.61 12.87
N ALA A 165 -7.07 11.26 13.37
CA ALA A 165 -5.99 10.73 12.54
C ALA A 165 -6.07 9.20 12.49
N VAL A 166 -5.97 8.66 11.29
CA VAL A 166 -5.98 7.21 11.03
C VAL A 166 -4.84 6.85 10.10
N VAL A 167 -4.34 5.63 10.21
CA VAL A 167 -3.33 5.10 9.29
C VAL A 167 -3.94 3.98 8.45
N LEU A 168 -3.89 4.17 7.13
CA LEU A 168 -4.26 3.15 6.16
C LEU A 168 -3.00 2.39 5.76
N ALA A 169 -2.84 1.19 6.30
CA ALA A 169 -1.75 0.29 6.00
C ALA A 169 -2.16 -0.75 4.94
N ARG A 170 -1.17 -1.38 4.32
CA ARG A 170 -1.41 -2.54 3.44
C ARG A 170 -2.06 -3.66 4.27
N PRO A 171 -2.99 -4.44 3.69
CA PRO A 171 -3.71 -5.49 4.43
C PRO A 171 -2.74 -6.57 4.93
N VAL A 172 -1.63 -6.78 4.22
CA VAL A 172 -0.47 -7.54 4.68
C VAL A 172 0.78 -6.68 4.55
N ASP A 173 1.47 -6.43 5.66
CA ASP A 173 2.82 -5.84 5.64
C ASP A 173 3.81 -6.95 5.24
N ASP A 174 4.02 -7.10 3.93
CA ASP A 174 5.03 -8.03 3.42
C ASP A 174 6.41 -7.36 3.36
N ARG A 175 7.41 -8.00 3.96
CA ARG A 175 8.81 -7.58 3.89
C ARG A 175 9.35 -7.45 2.45
N HIS A 176 8.68 -8.06 1.48
CA HIS A 176 9.00 -8.07 0.05
C HIS A 176 7.92 -7.36 -0.80
N ALA A 177 7.19 -6.42 -0.21
CA ALA A 177 6.12 -5.64 -0.85
C ALA A 177 6.49 -5.00 -2.20
N ALA A 178 7.76 -4.64 -2.41
CA ALA A 178 8.23 -4.07 -3.68
C ALA A 178 8.28 -5.11 -4.80
N VAL A 179 8.64 -6.36 -4.49
CA VAL A 179 8.61 -7.49 -5.44
C VAL A 179 7.17 -7.82 -5.79
N LEU A 180 6.28 -7.90 -4.80
CA LEU A 180 4.85 -8.12 -5.02
C LEU A 180 4.20 -7.02 -5.88
N ALA A 181 4.63 -5.77 -5.70
CA ALA A 181 4.09 -4.65 -6.50
C ALA A 181 4.45 -4.75 -7.99
N LEU A 182 5.63 -5.29 -8.33
CA LEU A 182 6.03 -5.49 -9.73
C LEU A 182 5.32 -6.67 -10.38
N LEU A 183 4.99 -7.70 -9.59
CA LEU A 183 4.25 -8.87 -10.06
C LEU A 183 2.72 -8.66 -10.00
N ALA A 184 2.26 -7.45 -9.63
CA ALA A 184 0.88 -7.15 -9.31
C ALA A 184 -0.08 -7.28 -10.51
N ASP A 185 0.45 -7.20 -11.73
CA ASP A 185 -0.27 -7.38 -12.99
C ASP A 185 -0.49 -8.86 -13.36
N GLY A 186 0.16 -9.78 -12.65
CA GLY A 186 0.12 -11.20 -12.97
C GLY A 186 1.04 -11.59 -14.12
N GLU A 187 1.87 -10.67 -14.64
CA GLU A 187 2.80 -10.98 -15.72
C GLU A 187 3.98 -11.82 -15.23
N ALA A 188 4.60 -12.55 -16.15
CA ALA A 188 5.70 -13.45 -15.87
C ALA A 188 7.06 -12.73 -15.99
N TRP A 189 7.70 -12.44 -14.85
CA TRP A 189 8.98 -11.72 -14.79
C TRP A 189 10.17 -12.66 -14.54
N SER A 190 11.36 -12.30 -15.03
CA SER A 190 12.60 -12.95 -14.61
C SER A 190 13.17 -12.31 -13.33
N SER A 191 13.93 -13.08 -12.53
CA SER A 191 14.60 -12.54 -11.34
C SER A 191 15.57 -11.39 -11.67
N SER A 192 16.17 -11.40 -12.87
CA SER A 192 17.07 -10.34 -13.34
C SER A 192 16.33 -9.05 -13.71
N ALA A 193 15.17 -9.14 -14.36
CA ALA A 193 14.35 -7.97 -14.69
C ALA A 193 13.81 -7.29 -13.42
N LEU A 194 13.37 -8.08 -12.44
CA LEU A 194 12.95 -7.57 -11.13
C LEU A 194 14.10 -6.89 -10.39
N ALA A 195 15.31 -7.46 -10.45
CA ALA A 195 16.50 -6.87 -9.84
C ALA A 195 16.86 -5.51 -10.46
N LEU A 196 16.78 -5.39 -11.79
CA LEU A 196 16.98 -4.12 -12.49
C LEU A 196 15.92 -3.09 -12.10
N ALA A 197 14.64 -3.47 -12.12
CA ALA A 197 13.54 -2.58 -11.78
C ALA A 197 13.59 -2.08 -10.32
N LEU A 198 14.08 -2.91 -9.39
CA LEU A 198 14.21 -2.59 -7.97
C LEU A 198 15.53 -1.93 -7.60
N GLY A 199 16.49 -1.83 -8.52
CA GLY A 199 17.86 -1.37 -8.22
C GLY A 199 18.54 -2.24 -7.16
N ALA A 200 18.26 -3.54 -7.14
CA ALA A 200 18.73 -4.49 -6.13
C ALA A 200 19.58 -5.60 -6.75
N SER A 201 20.38 -6.31 -5.94
CA SER A 201 21.11 -7.47 -6.45
C SER A 201 20.16 -8.63 -6.76
N GLN A 202 20.46 -9.42 -7.81
CA GLN A 202 19.66 -10.61 -8.15
C GLN A 202 19.54 -11.60 -6.99
N ARG A 203 20.59 -11.75 -6.17
CA ARG A 203 20.58 -12.61 -4.98
C ARG A 203 19.58 -12.12 -3.93
N THR A 204 19.45 -10.81 -3.75
CA THR A 204 18.46 -10.20 -2.84
C THR A 204 17.03 -10.46 -3.33
N VAL A 205 16.79 -10.26 -4.63
CA VAL A 205 15.48 -10.50 -5.24
C VAL A 205 15.13 -11.99 -5.22
N GLN A 206 16.08 -12.89 -5.49
CA GLN A 206 15.85 -14.32 -5.45
C GLN A 206 15.43 -14.79 -4.05
N ARG A 207 16.13 -14.35 -3.00
CA ARG A 207 15.73 -14.65 -1.61
C ARG A 207 14.33 -14.13 -1.27
N ALA A 208 13.96 -12.97 -1.80
CA ALA A 208 12.62 -12.42 -1.62
C ALA A 208 11.57 -13.26 -2.32
N LEU A 209 11.83 -13.70 -3.56
CA LEU A 209 10.95 -14.55 -4.34
C LEU A 209 10.77 -15.94 -3.70
N ASP A 210 11.84 -16.53 -3.19
CA ASP A 210 11.78 -17.82 -2.49
C ASP A 210 10.89 -17.72 -1.25
N ALA A 211 11.10 -16.70 -0.40
CA ALA A 211 10.27 -16.46 0.78
C ALA A 211 8.80 -16.17 0.44
N LEU A 212 8.54 -15.47 -0.68
CA LEU A 212 7.19 -15.21 -1.16
C LEU A 212 6.52 -16.47 -1.73
N ALA A 213 7.27 -17.36 -2.37
CA ALA A 213 6.76 -18.64 -2.86
C ALA A 213 6.42 -19.58 -1.71
N ASP A 214 7.28 -19.65 -0.69
CA ASP A 214 6.99 -20.42 0.53
C ASP A 214 5.70 -19.94 1.21
N ALA A 215 5.40 -18.64 1.10
CA ALA A 215 4.16 -18.02 1.58
C ALA A 215 2.98 -18.11 0.59
N ASN A 216 3.13 -18.83 -0.53
CA ASN A 216 2.14 -18.97 -1.61
C ASN A 216 1.68 -17.64 -2.24
N LYS A 217 2.52 -16.60 -2.23
CA LYS A 217 2.18 -15.28 -2.80
C LYS A 217 2.67 -15.08 -4.23
N VAL A 218 3.66 -15.87 -4.63
CA VAL A 218 4.21 -15.90 -6.00
C VAL A 218 4.43 -17.35 -6.39
N GLN A 219 4.36 -17.65 -7.68
CA GLN A 219 4.67 -18.96 -8.21
C GLN A 219 5.78 -18.89 -9.25
N ALA A 220 6.52 -19.98 -9.37
CA ALA A 220 7.53 -20.15 -10.39
C ALA A 220 6.98 -20.95 -11.57
N LEU A 221 7.15 -20.43 -12.77
CA LEU A 221 6.92 -21.12 -14.02
C LEU A 221 8.25 -21.48 -14.68
N GLY A 222 8.36 -22.70 -15.21
CA GLY A 222 9.58 -23.18 -15.88
C GLY A 222 10.74 -23.50 -14.92
N ARG A 223 11.93 -23.79 -15.49
CA ARG A 223 13.13 -24.22 -14.74
C ARG A 223 14.39 -23.49 -15.22
N GLY A 224 15.37 -23.36 -14.34
CA GLY A 224 16.68 -22.77 -14.66
C GLY A 224 16.59 -21.35 -15.23
N ARG A 225 17.25 -21.09 -16.36
CA ARG A 225 17.25 -19.77 -17.03
C ARG A 225 15.87 -19.35 -17.59
N ALA A 226 15.01 -20.33 -17.86
CA ALA A 226 13.63 -20.08 -18.29
C ALA A 226 12.67 -19.85 -17.11
N ARG A 227 13.14 -19.90 -15.86
CA ARG A 227 12.30 -19.66 -14.69
C ARG A 227 11.72 -18.25 -14.73
N ARG A 228 10.41 -18.14 -14.59
CA ARG A 228 9.66 -16.89 -14.46
C ARG A 228 8.86 -16.91 -13.17
N TRP A 229 8.63 -15.72 -12.62
CA TRP A 229 7.90 -15.50 -11.39
C TRP A 229 6.69 -14.64 -11.71
N MET A 230 5.54 -15.03 -11.19
CA MET A 230 4.29 -14.27 -11.30
C MET A 230 3.52 -14.40 -10.00
N MET A 231 2.63 -13.47 -9.68
CA MET A 231 1.59 -13.78 -8.70
C MET A 231 0.68 -14.85 -9.30
N PRO A 232 0.19 -15.82 -8.50
CA PRO A 232 -0.79 -16.78 -8.97
C PRO A 232 -1.95 -16.02 -9.62
N PRO A 233 -2.34 -16.34 -10.87
CA PRO A 233 -3.47 -15.68 -11.48
C PRO A 233 -4.68 -15.92 -10.57
N LEU A 234 -5.42 -14.86 -10.27
CA LEU A 234 -6.72 -15.02 -9.63
C LEU A 234 -7.52 -15.99 -10.52
N PRO A 235 -8.01 -17.13 -10.00
CA PRO A 235 -8.65 -18.13 -10.83
C PRO A 235 -9.76 -17.48 -11.66
N GLY A 236 -9.70 -17.58 -12.99
CA GLY A 236 -10.75 -17.05 -13.87
C GLY A 236 -10.61 -15.59 -14.32
N PHE A 237 -9.51 -14.88 -14.02
CA PHE A 237 -9.19 -13.61 -14.71
C PHE A 237 -8.11 -13.83 -15.77
N ALA A 238 -8.50 -13.84 -17.04
CA ALA A 238 -7.55 -13.66 -18.13
C ALA A 238 -7.21 -12.17 -18.27
N THR A 239 -6.40 -11.61 -17.37
CA THR A 239 -5.90 -10.22 -17.49
C THR A 239 -5.20 -9.97 -18.83
N THR A 240 -4.68 -11.02 -19.47
CA THR A 240 -4.12 -11.00 -20.82
C THR A 240 -5.11 -10.58 -21.91
N LEU A 241 -6.42 -10.75 -21.70
CA LEU A 241 -7.47 -10.30 -22.63
C LEU A 241 -7.93 -8.85 -22.38
N LEU A 242 -7.52 -8.24 -21.27
CA LEU A 242 -7.88 -6.86 -20.89
C LEU A 242 -6.77 -5.85 -21.22
N LEU A 243 -5.61 -6.31 -21.68
CA LEU A 243 -4.55 -5.47 -22.20
C LEU A 243 -4.62 -5.45 -23.74
N PRO A 244 -4.42 -4.28 -24.39
CA PRO A 244 -4.14 -4.28 -25.81
C PRO A 244 -2.91 -5.17 -26.06
N ALA A 245 -2.97 -6.03 -27.07
CA ALA A 245 -1.83 -6.83 -27.48
C ALA A 245 -0.58 -5.95 -27.62
N PRO A 246 0.61 -6.39 -27.16
CA PRO A 246 1.83 -5.64 -27.41
C PRO A 246 1.95 -5.41 -28.91
N LEU A 247 2.12 -4.14 -29.29
CA LEU A 247 2.40 -3.80 -30.68
C LEU A 247 3.61 -4.61 -31.14
N PRO A 248 3.58 -5.21 -32.35
CA PRO A 248 4.75 -5.90 -32.90
C PRO A 248 5.93 -4.94 -32.85
N GLY A 249 7.05 -5.41 -32.28
CA GLY A 249 8.24 -4.60 -32.05
C GLY A 249 8.90 -4.11 -33.33
N ASP A 250 9.61 -2.99 -33.20
CA ASP A 250 10.70 -2.58 -34.09
C ASP A 250 11.93 -3.50 -33.91
#